data_AF-A0A958GEF3-F1
#
_entry.id   AF-A0A958GEF3-F1
#
_cell.length_a   1.000
_cell.length_b   1.000
_cell.length_c   1.000
_cell.angle_alpha   90.00
_cell.angle_beta   90.00
_cell.angle_gamma   90.00
#
_symmetry.space_group_name_H-M   'P 1'
#
loop_
_entity.id
_entity.type
_entity.pdbx_description
1 polymer ?
#
loop_
_entity_poly.entity_id
_entity_poly.type
_entity_poly.pdbx_seq_one_letter_code
_entity_poly.pdbx_strand_id
1 'polypeptide(L)'
;MSVAIGFALAAKLDGNSRRVFTVLSDGECDEGSNWEAAMFAPHHKLDNLTIIIDYNKIQSLDSTTNTLNLEPFNEKWSAFGWNVIEVDGHDHQEIKSNLSTSAIKKDKPTCIIAHTTKGKGVSFMENSVLWHYRVPRGEEFEAALKELKGSN
;
A
#
# COMPACT_ATOMS: atom_id res chain seq x y z
N MET A 1 -0.60 -6.93 7.72
CA MET A 1 -0.75 -7.96 6.65
C MET A 1 -1.26 -9.33 7.12
N SER A 2 -0.66 -9.94 8.16
CA SER A 2 -0.88 -11.35 8.52
C SER A 2 -2.34 -11.74 8.77
N VAL A 3 -3.15 -10.86 9.37
CA VAL A 3 -4.59 -11.08 9.58
C VAL A 3 -5.35 -11.20 8.25
N ALA A 4 -5.03 -10.35 7.27
CA ALA A 4 -5.66 -10.39 5.94
C ALA A 4 -5.33 -11.70 5.20
N ILE A 5 -4.10 -12.19 5.35
CA ILE A 5 -3.71 -13.52 4.83
C ILE A 5 -4.54 -14.63 5.47
N GLY A 6 -4.78 -14.56 6.79
CA GLY A 6 -5.65 -15.50 7.49
C GLY A 6 -7.07 -15.52 6.92
N PHE A 7 -7.65 -14.33 6.65
CA PHE A 7 -8.96 -14.24 6.00
C PHE A 7 -8.96 -14.78 4.56
N ALA A 8 -7.90 -14.54 3.79
CA ALA A 8 -7.77 -15.04 2.43
C ALA A 8 -7.68 -16.58 2.40
N LEU A 9 -6.91 -17.15 3.34
CA LEU A 9 -6.81 -18.60 3.52
C LEU A 9 -8.14 -19.22 3.93
N ALA A 10 -8.82 -18.64 4.93
CA ALA A 10 -10.12 -19.11 5.38
C ALA A 10 -11.14 -19.13 4.22
N ALA A 11 -11.19 -18.06 3.42
CA ALA A 11 -12.06 -18.00 2.25
C ALA A 11 -11.76 -19.13 1.23
N LYS A 12 -10.48 -19.47 1.00
CA LYS A 12 -10.13 -20.61 0.13
C LYS A 12 -10.55 -21.95 0.70
N LEU A 13 -10.33 -22.17 2.00
CA LEU A 13 -10.71 -23.41 2.68
C LEU A 13 -12.23 -23.63 2.66
N ASP A 14 -13.00 -22.55 2.75
CA ASP A 14 -14.46 -22.56 2.69
C ASP A 14 -15.01 -22.65 1.25
N GLY A 15 -14.15 -22.69 0.22
CA GLY A 15 -14.59 -22.65 -1.18
C GLY A 15 -15.27 -21.32 -1.57
N ASN A 16 -15.01 -20.25 -0.82
CA ASN A 16 -15.64 -18.95 -0.97
C ASN A 16 -14.87 -18.06 -1.96
N SER A 17 -15.58 -17.43 -2.89
CA SER A 17 -14.99 -16.53 -3.90
C SER A 17 -14.68 -15.11 -3.39
N ARG A 18 -14.74 -14.87 -2.08
CA ARG A 18 -14.41 -13.57 -1.48
C ARG A 18 -12.96 -13.18 -1.77
N ARG A 19 -12.79 -11.91 -2.13
CA ARG A 19 -11.48 -11.27 -2.27
C ARG A 19 -11.15 -10.50 -0.99
N VAL A 20 -9.89 -10.54 -0.60
CA VAL A 20 -9.38 -9.85 0.58
C VAL A 20 -8.40 -8.77 0.14
N PHE A 21 -8.59 -7.58 0.69
CA PHE A 21 -7.73 -6.43 0.45
C PHE A 21 -7.16 -5.93 1.77
N THR A 22 -5.91 -5.47 1.77
CA THR A 22 -5.31 -4.75 2.89
C THR A 22 -4.39 -3.67 2.37
N VAL A 23 -4.36 -2.54 3.07
CA VAL A 23 -3.40 -1.46 2.84
C VAL A 23 -2.25 -1.63 3.82
N LEU A 24 -1.05 -1.29 3.38
CA LEU A 24 0.19 -1.25 4.15
C LEU A 24 0.85 0.11 3.89
N SER A 25 1.51 0.66 4.89
CA SER A 25 2.52 1.70 4.63
C SER A 25 3.84 1.07 4.20
N ASP A 26 4.69 1.85 3.56
CA ASP A 26 6.05 1.46 3.25
C ASP A 26 6.91 1.24 4.49
N GLY A 27 6.79 2.09 5.52
CA GLY A 27 7.44 1.91 6.82
C GLY A 27 7.02 0.64 7.55
N GLU A 28 5.76 0.21 7.43
CA GLU A 28 5.35 -1.11 7.96
C GLU A 28 6.14 -2.26 7.30
N CYS A 29 6.61 -2.11 6.07
CA CYS A 29 7.37 -3.15 5.38
C CYS A 29 8.79 -3.35 5.94
N ASP A 30 9.23 -2.52 6.88
CA ASP A 30 10.47 -2.77 7.64
C ASP A 30 10.31 -3.93 8.63
N GLU A 31 9.08 -4.24 9.05
CA GLU A 31 8.80 -5.26 10.05
C GLU A 31 8.98 -6.69 9.49
N GLY A 32 9.77 -7.50 10.19
CA GLY A 32 10.04 -8.89 9.82
C GLY A 32 8.78 -9.75 9.66
N SER A 33 7.76 -9.48 10.49
CA SER A 33 6.48 -10.19 10.44
C SER A 33 5.75 -10.05 9.09
N ASN A 34 5.96 -8.93 8.39
CA ASN A 34 5.42 -8.76 7.04
C ASN A 34 6.15 -9.68 6.05
N TRP A 35 7.46 -9.88 6.17
CA TRP A 35 8.19 -10.79 5.28
C TRP A 35 7.86 -12.27 5.51
N GLU A 36 7.61 -12.67 6.75
CA GLU A 36 7.06 -14.00 7.07
C GLU A 36 5.70 -14.24 6.39
N ALA A 37 4.81 -13.26 6.51
CA ALA A 37 3.51 -13.25 5.84
C ALA A 37 3.65 -13.24 4.30
N ALA A 38 4.61 -12.50 3.75
CA ALA A 38 4.89 -12.44 2.33
C ALA A 38 5.35 -13.79 1.75
N MET A 39 6.06 -14.61 2.54
CA MET A 39 6.38 -16.00 2.15
C MET A 39 5.16 -16.92 2.22
N PHE A 40 4.30 -16.73 3.23
CA PHE A 40 3.16 -17.60 3.48
C PHE A 40 2.09 -17.52 2.39
N ALA A 41 1.75 -16.32 1.90
CA ALA A 41 0.63 -16.16 0.96
C ALA A 41 0.85 -16.87 -0.40
N PRO A 42 2.03 -16.78 -1.06
CA PRO A 42 2.33 -17.55 -2.26
C PRO A 42 2.42 -19.05 -2.00
N HIS A 43 2.95 -19.49 -0.85
CA HIS A 43 2.97 -20.91 -0.46
C HIS A 43 1.56 -21.51 -0.47
N HIS A 44 0.57 -20.76 0.02
CA HIS A 44 -0.84 -21.13 0.01
C HIS A 44 -1.60 -20.69 -1.26
N LYS A 45 -0.90 -20.17 -2.27
CA LYS A 45 -1.45 -19.78 -3.57
C LYS A 45 -2.61 -18.79 -3.45
N LEU A 46 -2.54 -17.82 -2.55
CA LEU A 46 -3.66 -16.92 -2.20
C LEU A 46 -3.94 -15.85 -3.27
N ASP A 47 -4.36 -16.26 -4.47
CA ASP A 47 -4.77 -15.37 -5.57
C ASP A 47 -6.04 -14.53 -5.30
N ASN A 48 -6.74 -14.81 -4.22
CA ASN A 48 -7.83 -13.99 -3.70
C ASN A 48 -7.35 -12.85 -2.78
N LEU A 49 -6.05 -12.73 -2.52
CA LEU A 49 -5.45 -11.67 -1.73
C LEU A 49 -4.83 -10.59 -2.62
N THR A 50 -5.15 -9.33 -2.32
CA THR A 50 -4.47 -8.16 -2.89
C THR A 50 -4.00 -7.26 -1.75
N ILE A 51 -2.71 -6.97 -1.71
CA ILE A 51 -2.16 -5.94 -0.81
C ILE A 51 -1.87 -4.68 -1.62
N ILE A 52 -2.04 -3.53 -0.99
CA ILE A 52 -1.75 -2.22 -1.57
C ILE A 52 -0.76 -1.54 -0.63
N ILE A 53 0.41 -1.18 -1.13
CA ILE A 53 1.43 -0.49 -0.37
C ILE A 53 1.36 0.99 -0.75
N ASP A 54 1.09 1.83 0.23
CA ASP A 54 1.24 3.28 0.14
C ASP A 54 2.73 3.64 0.15
N TYR A 55 3.33 3.74 -1.04
CA TYR A 55 4.77 3.96 -1.23
C TYR A 55 5.11 5.44 -1.40
N ASN A 56 4.88 6.19 -0.32
CA ASN A 56 5.12 7.64 -0.25
C ASN A 56 6.57 8.03 0.08
N LYS A 57 7.43 7.04 0.42
CA LYS A 57 8.87 7.15 0.69
C LYS A 57 9.21 7.94 1.96
N ILE A 58 8.23 8.19 2.83
CA ILE A 58 8.39 8.99 4.06
C ILE A 58 7.84 8.21 5.27
N GLN A 59 8.74 7.91 6.20
CA GLN A 59 8.41 7.24 7.45
C GLN A 59 8.18 8.25 8.58
N SER A 60 8.31 7.76 9.81
CA SER A 60 8.07 8.47 11.05
C SER A 60 9.01 9.66 11.26
N LEU A 61 10.29 9.56 10.94
CA LEU A 61 11.26 10.63 11.24
C LEU A 61 11.97 11.19 10.01
N ASP A 62 12.08 10.38 8.95
CA ASP A 62 12.77 10.76 7.72
C ASP A 62 12.26 9.91 6.55
N SER A 63 12.88 10.03 5.39
CA SER A 63 12.65 9.15 4.25
C SER A 63 12.95 7.69 4.56
N THR A 64 12.38 6.78 3.78
CA THR A 64 12.72 5.35 3.82
C THR A 64 14.22 5.14 3.60
N THR A 65 14.84 5.87 2.66
CA THR A 65 16.28 5.74 2.36
C THR A 65 17.19 6.07 3.53
N ASN A 66 16.78 7.02 4.39
CA ASN A 66 17.57 7.46 5.53
C ASN A 66 17.24 6.68 6.81
N THR A 67 16.06 6.04 6.87
CA THR A 67 15.62 5.26 8.03
C THR A 67 15.98 3.77 7.87
N LEU A 68 15.36 3.10 6.89
CA LEU A 68 15.70 1.73 6.50
C LEU A 68 15.32 1.53 5.02
N ASN A 69 16.34 1.34 4.18
CA ASN A 69 16.13 1.35 2.74
C ASN A 69 15.40 0.09 2.24
N LEU A 70 14.27 0.28 1.58
CA LEU A 70 13.43 -0.78 1.02
C LEU A 70 13.85 -1.27 -0.36
N GLU A 71 14.74 -0.56 -1.07
CA GLU A 71 15.09 -0.92 -2.45
C GLU A 71 16.02 -2.16 -2.54
N PRO A 72 15.96 -2.95 -3.64
CA PRO A 72 14.94 -2.92 -4.69
C PRO A 72 13.60 -3.50 -4.20
N PHE A 73 12.56 -2.68 -4.12
CA PHE A 73 11.38 -3.02 -3.33
C PHE A 73 10.45 -3.98 -4.07
N ASN A 74 10.18 -3.70 -5.35
CA ASN A 74 9.41 -4.57 -6.23
C ASN A 74 10.04 -5.97 -6.41
N GLU A 75 11.37 -6.03 -6.48
CA GLU A 75 12.12 -7.28 -6.62
C GLU A 75 12.01 -8.16 -5.38
N LYS A 76 12.01 -7.58 -4.17
CA LYS A 76 11.80 -8.32 -2.92
C LYS A 76 10.44 -9.04 -2.94
N TRP A 77 9.36 -8.34 -3.29
CA TRP A 77 8.03 -8.95 -3.41
C TRP A 77 7.97 -10.00 -4.52
N SER A 78 8.58 -9.71 -5.67
CA SER A 78 8.63 -10.64 -6.80
C SER A 78 9.38 -11.93 -6.44
N ALA A 79 10.48 -11.82 -5.69
CA ALA A 79 11.27 -12.96 -5.22
C ALA A 79 10.48 -13.88 -4.28
N PHE A 80 9.53 -13.34 -3.51
CA PHE A 80 8.62 -14.14 -2.69
C PHE A 80 7.49 -14.81 -3.49
N GLY A 81 7.34 -14.52 -4.78
CA GLY A 81 6.36 -15.17 -5.66
C GLY A 81 5.06 -14.38 -5.87
N TRP A 82 5.04 -13.10 -5.51
CA TRP A 82 3.89 -12.22 -5.71
C TRP A 82 3.75 -11.79 -7.17
N ASN A 83 2.51 -11.50 -7.58
CA ASN A 83 2.22 -10.68 -8.75
C ASN A 83 2.39 -9.21 -8.36
N VAL A 84 3.49 -8.59 -8.76
CA VAL A 84 3.81 -7.19 -8.40
C VAL A 84 3.37 -6.25 -9.50
N ILE A 85 2.68 -5.18 -9.13
CA ILE A 85 2.18 -4.13 -10.01
C ILE A 85 2.57 -2.79 -9.38
N GLU A 86 3.21 -1.91 -10.15
CA GLU A 86 3.47 -0.54 -9.74
C GLU A 86 2.49 0.39 -10.45
N VAL A 87 1.92 1.36 -9.72
CA VAL A 87 0.93 2.30 -10.24
C VAL A 87 1.20 3.71 -9.73
N ASP A 88 0.68 4.72 -10.43
CA ASP A 88 0.48 6.04 -9.83
C ASP A 88 -0.62 5.94 -8.77
N GLY A 89 -0.27 6.22 -7.51
CA GLY A 89 -1.19 6.17 -6.38
C GLY A 89 -2.25 7.27 -6.39
N HIS A 90 -2.19 8.21 -7.34
CA HIS A 90 -3.18 9.28 -7.54
C HIS A 90 -3.99 9.12 -8.84
N ASP A 91 -3.68 8.13 -9.68
CA ASP A 91 -4.51 7.78 -10.84
C ASP A 91 -5.58 6.76 -10.43
N HIS A 92 -6.78 7.26 -10.17
CA HIS A 92 -7.91 6.43 -9.75
C HIS A 92 -8.33 5.40 -10.82
N GLN A 93 -8.14 5.69 -12.11
CA GLN A 93 -8.47 4.72 -13.17
C GLN A 93 -7.43 3.60 -13.22
N GLU A 94 -6.15 3.95 -13.08
CA GLU A 94 -5.07 2.97 -13.01
C GLU A 94 -5.26 2.04 -11.79
N ILE A 95 -5.51 2.61 -10.61
CA ILE A 95 -5.80 1.83 -9.39
C ILE A 95 -7.02 0.93 -9.60
N LYS A 96 -8.13 1.47 -10.10
CA LYS A 96 -9.36 0.70 -10.34
C LYS A 96 -9.13 -0.47 -11.30
N SER A 97 -8.35 -0.25 -12.36
CA SER A 97 -8.01 -1.29 -13.34
C SER A 97 -7.20 -2.43 -12.70
N ASN A 98 -6.26 -2.10 -11.81
CA ASN A 98 -5.39 -3.06 -11.13
C ASN A 98 -6.04 -3.74 -9.92
N LEU A 99 -7.13 -3.17 -9.38
CA LEU A 99 -7.97 -3.84 -8.37
C LEU A 99 -9.01 -4.80 -8.97
N SER A 100 -9.22 -4.76 -10.29
CA SER A 100 -10.22 -5.60 -10.96
C SER A 100 -9.84 -7.10 -10.96
N THR A 101 -10.80 -7.96 -11.30
CA THR A 101 -10.55 -9.41 -11.40
C THR A 101 -9.62 -9.77 -12.55
N SER A 102 -9.51 -8.93 -13.59
CA SER A 102 -8.59 -9.18 -14.71
C SER A 102 -7.11 -9.01 -14.35
N ALA A 103 -6.81 -8.31 -13.25
CA ALA A 103 -5.45 -8.17 -12.74
C ALA A 103 -4.99 -9.41 -11.93
N ILE A 104 -5.91 -10.30 -11.56
CA ILE A 104 -5.60 -11.50 -10.77
C ILE A 104 -4.75 -12.46 -11.59
N LYS A 105 -3.64 -12.92 -11.00
CA LYS A 105 -2.85 -14.04 -11.53
C LYS A 105 -3.18 -15.29 -10.72
N LYS A 106 -3.59 -16.34 -11.42
CA LYS A 106 -3.90 -17.64 -10.81
C LYS A 106 -2.74 -18.10 -9.93
N ASP A 107 -3.10 -18.59 -8.74
CA ASP A 107 -2.17 -19.12 -7.74
C ASP A 107 -1.14 -18.11 -7.19
N LYS A 108 -1.29 -16.81 -7.47
CA LYS A 108 -0.38 -15.76 -6.97
C LYS A 108 -1.16 -14.64 -6.27
N PRO A 109 -0.81 -14.31 -5.01
CA PRO A 109 -1.32 -13.07 -4.40
C PRO A 109 -0.77 -11.86 -5.14
N THR A 110 -1.49 -10.74 -5.09
CA THR A 110 -1.12 -9.50 -5.80
C THR A 110 -0.63 -8.44 -4.83
N CYS A 111 0.51 -7.82 -5.15
CA CYS A 111 1.07 -6.66 -4.46
C CYS A 111 1.02 -5.47 -5.40
N ILE A 112 0.22 -4.45 -5.04
CA ILE A 112 0.18 -3.18 -5.74
C ILE A 112 1.05 -2.20 -4.96
N ILE A 113 2.14 -1.74 -5.54
CA ILE A 113 2.98 -0.67 -5.01
C ILE A 113 2.45 0.63 -5.61
N ALA A 114 1.71 1.40 -4.81
CA ALA A 114 1.14 2.67 -5.22
C ALA A 114 2.11 3.79 -4.89
N HIS A 115 2.68 4.44 -5.90
CA HIS A 115 3.56 5.59 -5.71
C HIS A 115 2.73 6.82 -5.39
N THR A 116 2.78 7.27 -4.13
CA THR A 116 1.94 8.35 -3.62
C THR A 116 2.78 9.54 -3.15
N THR A 117 2.07 10.61 -2.78
CA THR A 117 2.64 11.83 -2.20
C THR A 117 2.01 11.97 -0.82
N LYS A 118 2.80 11.89 0.24
CA LYS A 118 2.29 12.04 1.61
C LYS A 118 1.72 13.44 1.76
N GLY A 119 0.47 13.58 2.19
CA GLY A 119 -0.21 14.88 2.27
C GLY A 119 -0.73 15.43 0.93
N LYS A 120 -0.90 14.58 -0.10
CA LYS A 120 -1.40 14.98 -1.43
C LYS A 120 -2.60 15.92 -1.36
N GLY A 121 -2.58 16.98 -2.16
CA GLY A 121 -3.69 17.92 -2.32
C GLY A 121 -3.68 19.08 -1.32
N VAL A 122 -2.72 19.13 -0.41
CA VAL A 122 -2.46 20.27 0.47
C VAL A 122 -0.98 20.63 0.38
N SER A 123 -0.68 21.74 -0.30
CA SER A 123 0.64 22.19 -0.73
C SER A 123 1.69 22.22 0.39
N PHE A 124 1.30 22.69 1.58
CA PHE A 124 2.20 22.75 2.73
C PHE A 124 2.34 21.42 3.49
N MET A 125 1.51 20.42 3.16
CA MET A 125 1.59 19.06 3.70
C MET A 125 2.33 18.08 2.80
N GLU A 126 2.37 18.34 1.49
CA GLU A 126 3.00 17.45 0.53
C GLU A 126 4.48 17.19 0.87
N ASN A 127 4.85 15.91 0.94
CA ASN A 127 6.20 15.41 1.17
C ASN A 127 6.88 15.95 2.45
N SER A 128 6.09 16.18 3.52
CA SER A 128 6.60 16.73 4.77
C SER A 128 6.40 15.79 5.95
N VAL A 129 7.51 15.40 6.59
CA VAL A 129 7.55 14.56 7.80
C VAL A 129 6.73 15.19 8.95
N LEU A 130 6.71 16.52 9.04
CA LEU A 130 6.01 17.26 10.10
C LEU A 130 4.54 16.86 10.21
N TRP A 131 3.90 16.62 9.07
CA TRP A 131 2.48 16.30 8.99
C TRP A 131 2.14 14.83 9.23
N HIS A 132 3.15 13.99 9.51
CA HIS A 132 2.91 12.66 10.02
C HIS A 132 2.38 12.67 11.47
N TYR A 133 2.76 13.68 12.28
CA TYR A 133 2.34 13.78 13.69
C TYR A 133 1.51 15.02 14.02
N ARG A 134 1.59 16.05 13.19
CA ARG A 134 0.92 17.32 13.47
C ARG A 134 -0.48 17.32 12.89
N VAL A 135 -1.42 17.83 13.68
CA VAL A 135 -2.80 18.10 13.23
C VAL A 135 -2.88 19.57 12.79
N PRO A 136 -3.41 19.89 11.60
CA PRO A 136 -3.59 21.29 11.18
C PRO A 136 -4.60 21.99 12.09
N ARG A 137 -4.33 23.25 12.45
CA ARG A 137 -5.20 24.04 13.33
C ARG A 137 -5.34 25.47 12.84
N GLY A 138 -6.46 26.11 13.20
CA GLY A 138 -6.71 27.52 12.87
C GLY A 138 -6.57 27.78 11.38
N GLU A 139 -5.70 28.72 11.02
CA GLU A 139 -5.44 29.12 9.63
C GLU A 139 -4.96 27.97 8.74
N GLU A 140 -4.15 27.05 9.27
CA GLU A 140 -3.66 25.88 8.49
C GLU A 140 -4.82 24.96 8.09
N PHE A 141 -5.81 24.77 8.96
CA PHE A 141 -6.98 23.95 8.65
C PHE A 141 -7.85 24.58 7.55
N GLU A 142 -8.12 25.88 7.66
CA GLU A 142 -8.90 26.61 6.66
C GLU A 142 -8.17 26.67 5.30
N ALA A 143 -6.85 26.84 5.32
CA ALA A 143 -6.02 26.79 4.12
C ALA A 143 -6.09 25.42 3.43
N ALA A 144 -5.93 24.32 4.18
CA ALA A 144 -6.06 22.97 3.64
C ALA A 144 -7.45 22.73 3.01
N LEU A 145 -8.53 23.13 3.69
CA LEU A 145 -9.88 23.00 3.14
C LEU A 145 -10.08 23.80 1.85
N LYS A 146 -9.49 25.00 1.76
CA LYS A 146 -9.57 25.83 0.55
C LYS A 146 -8.87 25.16 -0.63
N GLU A 147 -7.69 24.59 -0.42
CA GLU A 147 -6.93 23.90 -1.47
C GLU A 147 -7.66 22.65 -1.97
N LEU A 148 -8.22 21.84 -1.07
CA LEU A 148 -8.99 20.65 -1.42
C LEU A 148 -10.28 20.97 -2.19
N LYS A 149 -10.96 22.07 -1.86
CA LYS A 149 -12.17 22.52 -2.58
C LYS A 149 -11.85 23.11 -3.96
N GLY A 150 -10.68 23.72 -4.13
CA GLY A 150 -10.24 24.33 -5.39
C GLY A 150 -9.67 23.34 -6.40
N SER A 151 -9.48 22.08 -6.01
CA SER A 151 -8.85 21.03 -6.81
C SER A 151 -9.85 20.06 -7.47
N ASN A 152 -11.14 20.44 -7.54
CA ASN A 152 -12.22 19.71 -8.24
C ASN A 152 -12.54 20.32 -9.60
#